data_AF-A0A239Z752-F1
#
_entry.id   AF-A0A239Z752-F1
#
_cell.length_a   1.000
_cell.length_b   1.000
_cell.length_c   1.000
_cell.angle_alpha   90.00
_cell.angle_beta   90.00
_cell.angle_gamma   90.00
#
_symmetry.space_group_name_H-M   'P 1'
#
loop_
_entity.id
_entity.type
_entity.pdbx_description
1 polymer ?
#
loop_
_entity_poly.entity_id
_entity_poly.type
_entity_poly.pdbx_seq_one_letter_code
_entity_poly.pdbx_strand_id
1 'polypeptide(L)'
;MRKILISIMASSIALSACGNDEVDKLEKKKSTLKEENRKHKKEILNLEDKNNTYKQKDKSLQSSINHIEKNSSSQFKTQYLKSSTQFINNTKTNISQYNKISKNIKSKPNDSVTQDKIDNIAINQKTITSQYKDGMDGKTIPKEFKALHKNMLNLSSDIEDVFNDLNKGYKKNDKKLINKSIKKLNSLKDEIDQIK
;
A
#
# COMPACT_ATOMS: atom_id res chain seq x y z
N MET A 1 -66.97 -73.95 10.05
CA MET A 1 -65.57 -74.13 9.60
C MET A 1 -65.55 -74.26 8.08
N ARG A 2 -64.57 -73.55 7.49
CA ARG A 2 -64.17 -73.33 6.09
C ARG A 2 -64.96 -74.00 4.94
N LYS A 3 -65.53 -73.13 4.09
CA LYS A 3 -65.89 -73.36 2.69
C LYS A 3 -64.75 -72.80 1.81
N ILE A 4 -64.27 -73.57 0.83
CA ILE A 4 -63.35 -73.14 -0.24
C ILE A 4 -63.80 -73.95 -1.48
N LEU A 5 -64.50 -73.37 -2.44
CA LEU A 5 -64.04 -72.54 -3.58
C LEU A 5 -63.22 -73.30 -4.64
N ILE A 6 -63.77 -73.27 -5.87
CA ILE A 6 -63.11 -73.04 -7.18
C ILE A 6 -62.24 -74.16 -7.75
N SER A 7 -62.53 -74.57 -9.01
CA SER A 7 -61.53 -74.66 -10.09
C SER A 7 -62.19 -74.97 -11.45
N ILE A 8 -62.31 -74.00 -12.37
CA ILE A 8 -61.47 -73.75 -13.57
C ILE A 8 -61.80 -74.63 -14.79
N MET A 9 -62.33 -73.98 -15.82
CA MET A 9 -61.91 -74.08 -17.23
C MET A 9 -61.95 -72.64 -17.78
N ALA A 10 -61.13 -72.19 -18.73
CA ALA A 10 -60.48 -72.91 -19.80
C ALA A 10 -59.25 -72.15 -20.34
N SER A 11 -58.33 -72.93 -20.92
CA SER A 11 -57.59 -72.68 -22.17
C SER A 11 -56.99 -71.29 -22.45
N SER A 12 -55.69 -71.23 -22.16
CA SER A 12 -54.59 -70.86 -23.08
C SER A 12 -54.90 -70.03 -24.33
N ILE A 13 -54.28 -68.85 -24.40
CA ILE A 13 -53.56 -68.41 -25.59
C ILE A 13 -52.19 -67.89 -25.13
N ALA A 14 -51.14 -68.60 -25.54
CA ALA A 14 -49.80 -68.07 -25.63
C ALA A 14 -49.58 -67.65 -27.09
N LEU A 15 -49.08 -66.44 -27.32
CA LEU A 15 -48.05 -66.09 -28.32
C LEU A 15 -47.85 -64.57 -28.36
N SER A 16 -46.85 -64.15 -27.58
CA SER A 16 -45.64 -63.43 -28.00
C SER A 16 -45.71 -62.33 -29.08
N ALA A 17 -44.93 -61.27 -28.79
CA ALA A 17 -44.06 -60.53 -29.73
C ALA A 17 -44.65 -59.30 -30.46
N CYS A 18 -44.62 -58.15 -29.78
CA CYS A 18 -43.91 -56.92 -30.16
C CYS A 18 -44.30 -55.81 -29.18
N GLY A 19 -43.43 -55.44 -28.23
CA GLY A 19 -43.69 -54.27 -27.37
C GLY A 19 -42.96 -54.24 -26.03
N ASN A 20 -42.52 -55.38 -25.51
CA ASN A 20 -41.99 -55.43 -24.14
C ASN A 20 -40.53 -54.98 -24.02
N ASP A 21 -39.65 -55.36 -24.97
CA ASP A 21 -38.24 -54.98 -24.95
C ASP A 21 -38.01 -53.48 -25.12
N GLU A 22 -38.86 -52.82 -25.91
CA GLU A 22 -38.75 -51.37 -26.16
C GLU A 22 -39.30 -50.58 -24.97
N VAL A 23 -40.39 -51.04 -24.36
CA VAL A 23 -40.95 -50.45 -23.12
C VAL A 23 -39.99 -50.63 -21.94
N ASP A 24 -39.41 -51.82 -21.74
CA ASP A 24 -38.43 -52.06 -20.67
C ASP A 24 -37.13 -51.28 -20.90
N LYS A 25 -36.67 -51.13 -22.16
CA LYS A 25 -35.53 -50.26 -22.51
C LYS A 25 -35.83 -48.80 -22.26
N LEU A 26 -37.05 -48.33 -22.59
CA LEU A 26 -37.48 -46.96 -22.34
C LEU A 26 -37.63 -46.69 -20.84
N GLU A 27 -38.12 -47.64 -20.06
CA GLU A 27 -38.26 -47.52 -18.61
C GLU A 27 -36.89 -47.52 -17.92
N LYS A 28 -35.95 -48.37 -18.36
CA LYS A 28 -34.54 -48.31 -17.92
C LYS A 28 -33.89 -46.98 -18.28
N LYS A 29 -34.03 -46.49 -19.52
CA LYS A 29 -33.51 -45.17 -19.94
C LYS A 29 -34.12 -44.04 -19.11
N LYS A 30 -35.43 -44.07 -18.85
CA LYS A 30 -36.13 -43.08 -18.01
C LYS A 30 -35.60 -43.11 -16.58
N SER A 31 -35.34 -44.30 -16.03
CA SER A 31 -34.75 -44.45 -14.70
C SER A 31 -33.33 -43.87 -14.64
N THR A 32 -32.47 -44.22 -15.60
CA THR A 32 -31.10 -43.68 -15.71
C THR A 32 -31.09 -42.16 -15.87
N LEU A 33 -31.91 -41.61 -16.77
CA LEU A 33 -32.03 -40.16 -16.96
C LEU A 33 -32.51 -39.44 -15.69
N LYS A 34 -33.40 -40.06 -14.91
CA LYS A 34 -33.88 -39.51 -13.63
C LYS A 34 -32.78 -39.53 -12.55
N GLU A 35 -31.94 -40.56 -12.54
CA GLU A 35 -30.76 -40.66 -11.68
C GLU A 35 -29.71 -39.59 -12.03
N GLU A 36 -29.38 -39.45 -13.31
CA GLU A 36 -28.44 -38.45 -13.83
C GLU A 36 -28.94 -37.03 -13.57
N ASN A 37 -30.23 -36.76 -13.77
CA ASN A 37 -30.84 -35.46 -13.49
C ASN A 37 -30.78 -35.12 -11.98
N ARG A 38 -30.99 -36.12 -11.10
CA ARG A 38 -30.77 -35.93 -9.65
C ARG A 38 -29.32 -35.65 -9.31
N LYS A 39 -28.37 -36.30 -9.98
CA LYS A 39 -26.92 -36.07 -9.80
C LYS A 39 -26.53 -34.66 -10.26
N HIS A 40 -26.97 -34.24 -11.44
CA HIS A 40 -26.73 -32.89 -11.96
C HIS A 40 -27.38 -31.82 -11.07
N LYS A 41 -28.59 -32.05 -10.56
CA LYS A 41 -29.23 -31.14 -9.61
C LYS A 41 -28.43 -30.99 -8.31
N LYS A 42 -27.87 -32.09 -7.78
CA LYS A 42 -26.98 -32.04 -6.61
C LYS A 42 -25.67 -31.30 -6.92
N GLU A 43 -25.12 -31.49 -8.12
CA GLU A 43 -23.90 -30.82 -8.55
C GLU A 43 -24.11 -29.31 -8.74
N ILE A 44 -25.24 -28.90 -9.33
CA ILE A 44 -25.66 -27.49 -9.45
C ILE A 44 -25.77 -26.86 -8.05
N LEU A 45 -26.47 -27.50 -7.12
CA LEU A 45 -26.59 -26.98 -5.74
C LEU A 45 -25.22 -26.85 -5.05
N ASN A 46 -24.33 -27.83 -5.22
CA ASN A 46 -22.98 -27.77 -4.66
C ASN A 46 -22.13 -26.65 -5.32
N LEU A 47 -22.28 -26.43 -6.63
CA LEU A 47 -21.61 -25.34 -7.34
C LEU A 47 -22.17 -23.98 -6.92
N GLU A 48 -23.47 -23.85 -6.69
CA GLU A 48 -24.11 -22.65 -6.17
C GLU A 48 -23.62 -22.33 -4.75
N ASP A 49 -23.53 -23.33 -3.87
CA ASP A 49 -22.99 -23.18 -2.51
C ASP A 49 -21.52 -22.77 -2.52
N LYS A 50 -20.70 -23.37 -3.40
CA LYS A 50 -19.31 -22.96 -3.61
C LYS A 50 -19.20 -21.54 -4.15
N ASN A 51 -20.04 -21.16 -5.12
CA ASN A 51 -20.06 -19.83 -5.69
C ASN A 51 -20.46 -18.77 -4.64
N ASN A 52 -21.45 -19.08 -3.82
CA ASN A 52 -21.86 -18.22 -2.70
C ASN A 52 -20.73 -18.08 -1.67
N THR A 53 -20.03 -19.18 -1.36
CA THR A 53 -18.85 -19.18 -0.48
C THR A 53 -17.73 -18.31 -1.05
N TYR A 54 -17.44 -18.40 -2.35
CA TYR A 54 -16.42 -17.58 -3.00
C TYR A 54 -16.80 -16.10 -3.04
N LYS A 55 -18.07 -15.76 -3.31
CA LYS A 55 -18.58 -14.37 -3.24
C LYS A 55 -18.45 -13.79 -1.83
N GLN A 56 -18.70 -14.57 -0.78
CA GLN A 56 -18.50 -14.14 0.60
C GLN A 56 -17.03 -13.92 0.93
N LYS A 57 -16.14 -14.82 0.48
CA LYS A 57 -14.69 -14.66 0.63
C LYS A 57 -14.17 -13.42 -0.09
N ASP A 58 -14.64 -13.14 -1.30
CA ASP A 58 -14.26 -11.96 -2.08
C ASP A 58 -14.70 -10.65 -1.40
N LYS A 59 -15.94 -10.59 -0.90
CA LYS A 59 -16.42 -9.44 -0.11
C LYS A 59 -15.63 -9.24 1.19
N SER A 60 -15.26 -10.34 1.85
CA SER A 60 -14.42 -10.29 3.05
C SER A 60 -13.02 -9.76 2.72
N LEU A 61 -12.40 -10.24 1.62
CA LEU A 61 -11.12 -9.76 1.11
C LEU A 61 -11.16 -8.27 0.76
N GLN A 62 -12.17 -7.81 0.02
CA GLN A 62 -12.35 -6.39 -0.29
C GLN A 62 -12.53 -5.55 0.98
N SER A 63 -13.28 -6.05 1.96
CA SER A 63 -13.45 -5.35 3.25
C SER A 63 -12.13 -5.29 4.04
N SER A 64 -11.34 -6.38 4.03
CA SER A 64 -10.01 -6.42 4.63
C SER A 64 -9.05 -5.47 3.93
N ILE A 65 -9.05 -5.41 2.59
CA ILE A 65 -8.25 -4.46 1.80
C ILE A 65 -8.63 -3.02 2.18
N ASN A 66 -9.91 -2.68 2.15
CA ASN A 66 -10.39 -1.33 2.50
C ASN A 66 -10.06 -0.96 3.97
N HIS A 67 -10.11 -1.92 4.89
CA HIS A 67 -9.76 -1.71 6.29
C HIS A 67 -8.25 -1.56 6.48
N ILE A 68 -7.44 -2.37 5.79
CA ILE A 68 -5.97 -2.24 5.75
C ILE A 68 -5.59 -0.89 5.15
N GLU A 69 -6.21 -0.46 4.05
CA GLU A 69 -5.95 0.85 3.43
C GLU A 69 -6.30 2.00 4.37
N LYS A 70 -7.45 1.96 5.04
CA LYS A 70 -7.85 3.00 6.03
C LYS A 70 -6.91 3.04 7.23
N ASN A 71 -6.56 1.90 7.82
CA ASN A 71 -5.65 1.86 8.97
C ASN A 71 -4.19 2.14 8.59
N SER A 72 -3.75 1.69 7.42
CA SER A 72 -2.46 2.02 6.83
C SER A 72 -2.36 3.51 6.56
N SER A 73 -3.42 4.18 6.07
CA SER A 73 -3.43 5.63 5.90
C SER A 73 -3.26 6.39 7.23
N SER A 74 -3.85 5.89 8.33
CA SER A 74 -3.73 6.50 9.66
C SER A 74 -2.34 6.31 10.27
N GLN A 75 -1.77 5.10 10.17
CA GLN A 75 -0.41 4.80 10.60
C GLN A 75 0.62 5.53 9.73
N PHE A 76 0.43 5.52 8.41
CA PHE A 76 1.23 6.27 7.45
C PHE A 76 1.18 7.75 7.79
N LYS A 77 -0.01 8.34 7.98
CA LYS A 77 -0.16 9.76 8.33
C LYS A 77 0.59 10.09 9.61
N THR A 78 0.44 9.29 10.65
CA THR A 78 1.17 9.48 11.91
C THR A 78 2.68 9.42 11.70
N GLN A 79 3.18 8.41 10.98
CA GLN A 79 4.61 8.26 10.70
C GLN A 79 5.13 9.39 9.80
N TYR A 80 4.40 9.74 8.75
CA TYR A 80 4.72 10.81 7.81
C TYR A 80 4.83 12.16 8.53
N LEU A 81 3.83 12.50 9.36
CA LEU A 81 3.84 13.72 10.15
C LEU A 81 5.00 13.71 11.16
N LYS A 82 5.24 12.59 11.85
CA LYS A 82 6.38 12.47 12.76
C LYS A 82 7.71 12.71 12.05
N SER A 83 7.96 12.04 10.93
CA SER A 83 9.18 12.20 10.13
C SER A 83 9.34 13.62 9.60
N SER A 84 8.25 14.22 9.10
CA SER A 84 8.27 15.60 8.57
C SER A 84 8.52 16.63 9.67
N THR A 85 7.86 16.50 10.82
CA THR A 85 8.07 17.37 11.98
C THR A 85 9.47 17.24 12.54
N GLN A 86 10.01 16.02 12.62
CA GLN A 86 11.38 15.78 13.07
C GLN A 86 12.40 16.44 12.12
N PHE A 87 12.21 16.30 10.81
CA PHE A 87 13.03 16.99 9.80
C PHE A 87 13.01 18.51 10.03
N ILE A 88 11.82 19.13 10.12
CA ILE A 88 11.69 20.58 10.31
C ILE A 88 12.36 21.06 11.60
N ASN A 89 12.12 20.39 12.73
CA ASN A 89 12.68 20.79 14.01
C ASN A 89 14.22 20.64 14.05
N ASN A 90 14.74 19.56 13.48
CA ASN A 90 16.19 19.34 13.43
C ASN A 90 16.86 20.35 12.49
N THR A 91 16.25 20.67 11.36
CA THR A 91 16.76 21.70 10.46
C THR A 91 16.69 23.10 11.08
N LYS A 92 15.61 23.46 11.80
CA LYS A 92 15.56 24.72 12.58
C LYS A 92 16.69 24.79 13.60
N THR A 93 16.96 23.67 14.29
CA THR A 93 18.09 23.57 15.21
C THR A 93 19.43 23.80 14.50
N ASN A 94 19.62 23.20 13.32
CA ASN A 94 20.84 23.35 12.54
C ASN A 94 21.03 24.78 12.01
N ILE A 95 19.95 25.43 11.55
CA ILE A 95 19.94 26.86 11.19
C ILE A 95 20.29 27.73 12.38
N SER A 96 19.82 27.41 13.58
CA SER A 96 20.20 28.12 14.82
C SER A 96 21.71 28.03 15.08
N GLN A 97 22.34 26.88 14.85
CA GLN A 97 23.80 26.75 14.95
C GLN A 97 24.53 27.60 13.90
N TYR A 98 24.03 27.64 12.67
CA TYR A 98 24.54 28.55 11.64
C TYR A 98 24.43 30.02 12.07
N ASN A 99 23.29 30.43 12.64
CA ASN A 99 23.07 31.82 13.06
C ASN A 99 24.12 32.29 14.08
N LYS A 100 24.56 31.41 14.98
CA LYS A 100 25.62 31.70 15.97
C LYS A 100 26.98 32.02 15.32
N ILE A 101 27.26 31.49 14.13
CA ILE A 101 28.53 31.70 13.42
C ILE A 101 28.41 32.64 12.22
N SER A 102 27.19 33.00 11.81
CA SER A 102 26.89 33.76 10.59
C SER A 102 27.73 35.04 10.41
N LYS A 103 28.02 35.76 11.50
CA LYS A 103 28.91 36.93 11.50
C LYS A 103 30.35 36.57 11.10
N ASN A 104 30.88 35.49 11.68
CA ASN A 104 32.26 35.04 11.45
C ASN A 104 32.48 34.55 10.02
N ILE A 105 31.48 33.95 9.39
CA ILE A 105 31.54 33.48 8.00
C ILE A 105 31.96 34.60 7.04
N LYS A 106 31.51 35.83 7.30
CA LYS A 106 31.84 37.00 6.47
C LYS A 106 33.08 37.75 6.96
N SER A 107 33.30 37.82 8.26
CA SER A 107 34.34 38.67 8.86
C SER A 107 35.68 37.97 9.09
N LYS A 108 35.70 36.64 9.14
CA LYS A 108 36.89 35.85 9.42
C LYS A 108 37.08 34.80 8.33
N PRO A 109 37.64 35.13 7.16
CA PRO A 109 37.96 34.11 6.15
C PRO A 109 39.07 33.17 6.67
N ASN A 110 39.00 31.89 6.32
CA ASN A 110 39.97 30.84 6.70
C ASN A 110 40.13 30.59 8.21
N ASP A 111 39.18 31.01 9.04
CA ASP A 111 39.19 30.71 10.48
C ASP A 111 38.83 29.23 10.70
N SER A 112 39.77 28.46 11.24
CA SER A 112 39.62 27.01 11.42
C SER A 112 38.43 26.65 12.29
N VAL A 113 38.20 27.40 13.37
CA VAL A 113 37.05 27.19 14.27
C VAL A 113 35.72 27.41 13.55
N THR A 114 35.64 28.41 12.68
CA THR A 114 34.46 28.69 11.86
C THR A 114 34.29 27.61 10.78
N GLN A 115 35.38 27.17 10.14
CA GLN A 115 35.38 26.07 9.18
C GLN A 115 34.84 24.77 9.81
N ASP A 116 35.35 24.36 10.97
CA ASP A 116 34.92 23.15 11.68
C ASP A 116 33.43 23.21 12.03
N LYS A 117 32.92 24.38 12.42
CA LYS A 117 31.49 24.56 12.71
C LYS A 117 30.64 24.47 11.44
N ILE A 118 31.09 25.02 10.32
CA ILE A 118 30.37 24.89 9.03
C ILE A 118 30.38 23.43 8.56
N ASP A 119 31.51 22.72 8.69
CA ASP A 119 31.61 21.30 8.38
C ASP A 119 30.61 20.47 9.19
N ASN A 120 30.56 20.68 10.50
CA ASN A 120 29.59 20.01 11.37
C ASN A 120 28.14 20.31 10.98
N ILE A 121 27.81 21.56 10.66
CA ILE A 121 26.47 21.95 10.21
C ILE A 121 26.09 21.23 8.90
N ALA A 122 27.01 21.16 7.94
CA ALA A 122 26.78 20.47 6.67
C ALA A 122 26.58 18.96 6.86
N ILE A 123 27.41 18.31 7.67
CA ILE A 123 27.28 16.89 8.02
C ILE A 123 25.95 16.62 8.74
N ASN A 124 25.59 17.47 9.70
CA ASN A 124 24.33 17.34 10.42
C ASN A 124 23.13 17.48 9.47
N GLN A 125 23.15 18.46 8.55
CA GLN A 125 22.05 18.61 7.59
C GLN A 125 21.93 17.41 6.67
N LYS A 126 23.06 16.86 6.20
CA LYS A 126 23.07 15.64 5.40
C LYS A 126 22.41 14.49 6.15
N THR A 127 22.77 14.28 7.42
CA THR A 127 22.16 13.26 8.28
C THR A 127 20.66 13.48 8.45
N ILE A 128 20.23 14.71 8.71
CA ILE A 128 18.80 15.07 8.84
C ILE A 128 18.03 14.75 7.55
N THR A 129 18.63 15.04 6.40
CA THR A 129 18.05 14.81 5.07
C THR A 129 17.95 13.32 4.76
N SER A 130 19.00 12.54 5.03
CA SER A 130 18.97 11.08 4.93
C SER A 130 17.90 10.47 5.83
N GLN A 131 17.84 10.86 7.11
CA GLN A 131 16.83 10.35 8.04
C GLN A 131 15.39 10.60 7.58
N TYR A 132 15.13 11.76 6.96
CA TYR A 132 13.81 12.05 6.38
C TYR A 132 13.49 11.11 5.20
N LYS A 133 14.45 10.95 4.28
CA LYS A 133 14.32 10.08 3.10
C LYS A 133 14.13 8.62 3.50
N ASP A 134 14.99 8.11 4.38
CA ASP A 134 14.96 6.73 4.88
C ASP A 134 13.67 6.44 5.66
N GLY A 135 13.14 7.42 6.40
CA GLY A 135 11.87 7.29 7.11
C GLY A 135 10.67 7.02 6.19
N MET A 136 10.81 7.31 4.89
CA MET A 136 9.79 7.15 3.87
C MET A 136 10.16 6.13 2.78
N ASP A 137 11.37 5.58 2.81
CA ASP A 137 11.85 4.68 1.77
C ASP A 137 11.05 3.38 1.71
N GLY A 138 10.81 2.90 0.49
CA GLY A 138 9.98 1.71 0.21
C GLY A 138 8.48 1.85 0.59
N LYS A 139 8.03 2.98 1.14
CA LYS A 139 6.62 3.18 1.53
C LYS A 139 5.79 3.68 0.34
N THR A 140 4.60 3.12 0.18
CA THR A 140 3.62 3.66 -0.78
C THR A 140 3.03 4.95 -0.22
N ILE A 141 3.27 6.06 -0.92
CA ILE A 141 2.75 7.38 -0.53
C ILE A 141 1.29 7.53 -0.99
N PRO A 142 0.32 7.71 -0.06
CA PRO A 142 -1.08 7.94 -0.40
C PRO A 142 -1.26 9.20 -1.27
N LYS A 143 -2.29 9.19 -2.13
CA LYS A 143 -2.49 10.20 -3.18
C LYS A 143 -2.56 11.62 -2.61
N GLU A 144 -3.22 11.78 -1.47
CA GLU A 144 -3.40 13.04 -0.76
C GLU A 144 -2.10 13.60 -0.18
N PHE A 145 -1.07 12.78 0.03
CA PHE A 145 0.24 13.21 0.54
C PHE A 145 1.31 13.37 -0.56
N LYS A 146 1.06 12.92 -1.80
CA LYS A 146 2.09 12.93 -2.87
C LYS A 146 2.69 14.32 -3.12
N ALA A 147 1.85 15.36 -3.20
CA ALA A 147 2.32 16.73 -3.43
C ALA A 147 3.17 17.24 -2.27
N LEU A 148 2.68 17.05 -1.04
CA LEU A 148 3.39 17.44 0.17
C LEU A 148 4.73 16.71 0.30
N HIS A 149 4.75 15.40 0.03
CA HIS A 149 5.97 14.61 0.09
C HIS A 149 7.01 15.06 -0.93
N LYS A 150 6.59 15.36 -2.17
CA LYS A 150 7.48 15.94 -3.18
C LYS A 150 8.07 17.28 -2.72
N ASN A 151 7.25 18.16 -2.16
CA ASN A 151 7.72 19.46 -1.66
C ASN A 151 8.72 19.28 -0.51
N MET A 152 8.45 18.38 0.44
CA MET A 152 9.35 18.09 1.55
C MET A 152 10.67 17.47 1.08
N LEU A 153 10.64 16.58 0.08
CA LEU A 153 11.87 16.04 -0.52
C LEU A 153 12.71 17.15 -1.17
N ASN A 154 12.07 18.02 -1.96
CA ASN A 154 12.74 19.15 -2.58
C ASN A 154 13.36 20.08 -1.53
N LEU A 155 12.59 20.47 -0.52
CA LEU A 155 13.06 21.29 0.60
C LEU A 155 14.24 20.64 1.31
N SER A 156 14.18 19.32 1.57
CA SER A 156 15.27 18.59 2.22
C SER A 156 16.56 18.65 1.42
N SER A 157 16.50 18.42 0.11
CA SER A 157 17.64 18.50 -0.79
C SER A 157 18.16 19.93 -0.94
N ASP A 158 17.28 20.92 -1.07
CA ASP A 158 17.66 22.32 -1.22
C ASP A 158 18.44 22.85 -0.02
N ILE A 159 18.06 22.46 1.19
CA ILE A 159 18.75 22.87 2.42
C ILE A 159 20.10 22.14 2.55
N GLU A 160 20.15 20.84 2.24
CA GLU A 160 21.40 20.08 2.19
C GLU A 160 22.41 20.74 1.24
N ASP A 161 21.97 21.07 0.03
CA ASP A 161 22.79 21.73 -0.99
C ASP A 161 23.29 23.09 -0.52
N VAL A 162 22.43 23.88 0.14
CA VAL A 162 22.82 25.20 0.67
C VAL A 162 23.98 25.10 1.67
N PHE A 163 23.92 24.17 2.63
CA PHE A 163 25.00 24.00 3.61
C PHE A 163 26.25 23.38 2.98
N ASN A 164 26.09 22.46 2.02
CA ASN A 164 27.21 21.93 1.24
C ASN A 164 27.93 23.03 0.43
N ASP A 165 27.19 23.89 -0.24
CA ASP A 165 27.74 24.99 -1.02
C ASP A 165 28.34 26.07 -0.13
N LEU A 166 27.73 26.36 1.02
CA LEU A 166 28.31 27.26 2.02
C LEU A 166 29.66 26.72 2.50
N ASN A 167 29.74 25.42 2.79
CA ASN A 167 30.97 24.77 3.21
C ASN A 167 32.06 24.81 2.12
N LYS A 168 31.71 24.44 0.89
CA LYS A 168 32.62 24.53 -0.26
C LYS A 168 33.09 25.97 -0.49
N GLY A 169 32.18 26.93 -0.40
CA GLY A 169 32.45 28.34 -0.58
C GLY A 169 33.42 28.86 0.47
N TYR A 170 33.21 28.51 1.74
CA TYR A 170 34.09 28.93 2.83
C TYR A 170 35.48 28.28 2.72
N LYS A 171 35.58 26.97 2.43
CA LYS A 171 36.86 26.26 2.19
C LYS A 171 37.69 26.87 1.07
N LYS A 172 37.03 27.35 0.01
CA LYS A 172 37.68 27.95 -1.17
C LYS A 172 37.80 29.47 -1.09
N ASN A 173 37.33 30.08 0.01
CA ASN A 173 37.18 31.54 0.13
C ASN A 173 36.40 32.18 -1.04
N ASP A 174 35.43 31.44 -1.60
CA ASP A 174 34.56 31.90 -2.69
C ASP A 174 33.40 32.73 -2.13
N LYS A 175 33.63 34.04 -2.06
CA LYS A 175 32.64 35.01 -1.57
C LYS A 175 31.34 35.01 -2.38
N LYS A 176 31.38 34.71 -3.68
CA LYS A 176 30.17 34.67 -4.52
C LYS A 176 29.31 33.49 -4.12
N LEU A 177 29.92 32.31 -3.96
CA LEU A 177 29.22 31.10 -3.53
C LEU A 177 28.67 31.26 -2.10
N ILE A 178 29.47 31.77 -1.17
CA ILE A 178 29.03 32.05 0.21
C ILE A 178 27.79 32.96 0.22
N ASN A 179 27.83 34.08 -0.50
CA ASN A 179 26.70 35.02 -0.53
C ASN A 179 25.47 34.42 -1.20
N LYS A 180 25.64 33.62 -2.26
CA LYS A 180 24.55 32.89 -2.91
C LYS A 180 23.90 31.91 -1.93
N SER A 181 24.70 31.12 -1.21
CA SER A 181 24.21 30.16 -0.23
C SER A 181 23.47 30.84 0.92
N ILE A 182 23.99 31.96 1.46
CA ILE A 182 23.33 32.72 2.53
C ILE A 182 21.98 33.27 2.06
N LYS A 183 21.90 33.84 0.85
CA LYS A 183 20.63 34.32 0.29
C LYS A 183 19.62 33.19 0.14
N LYS A 184 20.05 32.05 -0.41
CA LYS A 184 19.19 30.87 -0.57
C LYS A 184 18.74 30.34 0.80
N LEU A 185 19.63 30.28 1.79
CA LEU A 185 19.29 29.86 3.16
C LEU A 185 18.20 30.72 3.77
N ASN A 186 18.30 32.05 3.64
CA ASN A 186 17.30 32.97 4.18
C ASN A 186 15.94 32.77 3.51
N SER A 187 15.89 32.58 2.19
CA SER A 187 14.64 32.28 1.47
C SER A 187 13.99 30.98 1.94
N LEU A 188 14.79 29.92 2.12
CA LEU A 188 14.29 28.62 2.58
C LEU A 188 13.87 28.65 4.06
N LYS A 189 14.53 29.47 4.89
CA LYS A 189 14.13 29.66 6.29
C LYS A 189 12.70 30.21 6.38
N ASP A 190 12.34 31.16 5.52
CA ASP A 190 10.99 31.74 5.51
C ASP A 190 9.94 30.69 5.10
N GLU A 191 10.28 29.78 4.18
CA GLU A 191 9.43 28.64 3.82
C GLU A 191 9.26 27.66 5.00
N ILE A 192 10.34 27.34 5.71
CA ILE A 192 10.33 26.47 6.90
C ILE A 192 9.52 27.06 8.06
N ASP A 193 9.55 28.39 8.24
CA ASP A 193 8.81 29.08 9.30
C ASP A 193 7.30 29.17 9.00
N GLN A 194 6.91 29.05 7.73
CA GLN A 194 5.50 29.00 7.32
C GLN A 194 4.87 27.60 7.50
N ILE A 195 5.67 26.56 7.68
CA ILE A 195 5.20 25.21 8.00
C ILE A 195 4.82 25.18 9.49
N LYS A 196 3.51 25.22 9.77
CA LYS A 196 2.90 25.15 11.11
C LYS A 196 2.42 23.74 11.44
#